data_AF-A0A534L2S2-F1
#
_entry.id   AF-A0A534L2S2-F1
#
_cell.length_a   1.000
_cell.length_b   1.000
_cell.length_c   1.000
_cell.angle_alpha   90.00
_cell.angle_beta   90.00
_cell.angle_gamma   90.00
#
_symmetry.space_group_name_H-M   'P 1'
#
loop_
_entity.id
_entity.type
_entity.pdbx_description
1 polymer ?
#
loop_
_entity_poly.entity_id
_entity_poly.type
_entity_poly.pdbx_seq_one_letter_code
_entity_poly.pdbx_strand_id
1 'polypeptide(L)'
;VVARTIVWAEELDTDQLSLFIAKKFIVTIHDKVFPQLEESRIRLRKKDPRLLKSGTDFLAYTILDDLVDSYFPHHDRLQNIVDELEEKALAEPVRETANTIHQFRRDLLILRNDL
;
A
#
# COMPACT_ATOMS: atom_id res chain seq x y z
N VAL A 1 5.43 -4.71 -15.27
CA VAL A 1 4.93 -3.64 -14.38
C VAL A 1 5.56 -3.87 -13.02
N VAL A 2 6.16 -2.86 -12.40
CA VAL A 2 6.70 -2.97 -11.04
C VAL A 2 5.78 -2.17 -10.15
N ALA A 3 5.24 -2.80 -9.11
CA ALA A 3 4.44 -2.18 -8.07
C ALA A 3 5.20 -2.31 -6.74
N ARG A 4 5.05 -1.34 -5.84
CA ARG A 4 5.49 -1.46 -4.44
C ARG A 4 4.23 -1.52 -3.55
N THR A 5 4.32 -1.98 -2.32
CA THR A 5 3.30 -1.93 -1.25
C THR A 5 3.98 -1.57 0.06
N ILE A 6 3.24 -1.18 1.09
CA ILE A 6 3.79 -0.81 2.40
C ILE A 6 3.50 -1.93 3.39
N VAL A 7 4.48 -2.29 4.23
CA VAL A 7 4.31 -3.22 5.36
C VAL A 7 4.84 -2.56 6.63
N TRP A 8 4.08 -2.67 7.73
CA TRP A 8 4.43 -2.02 9.00
C TRP A 8 5.09 -2.99 9.99
N ALA A 9 6.30 -2.67 10.44
CA ALA A 9 6.99 -3.34 11.55
C ALA A 9 7.93 -2.34 12.28
N GLU A 10 7.45 -1.67 13.35
CA GLU A 10 8.12 -0.59 14.13
C GLU A 10 8.71 0.61 13.33
N GLU A 11 8.97 0.46 12.03
CA GLU A 11 9.33 1.44 11.00
C GLU A 11 8.43 1.22 9.76
N LEU A 12 8.24 2.27 8.95
CA LEU A 12 7.59 2.21 7.64
C LEU A 12 8.49 1.45 6.65
N ASP A 13 8.08 0.27 6.21
CA ASP A 13 8.81 -0.52 5.21
C ASP A 13 8.00 -0.63 3.90
N THR A 14 8.69 -0.74 2.77
CA THR A 14 8.07 -0.92 1.46
C THR A 14 8.49 -2.26 0.84
N ASP A 15 7.50 -3.05 0.43
CA ASP A 15 7.70 -4.33 -0.23
C ASP A 15 7.43 -4.22 -1.73
N GLN A 16 8.28 -4.83 -2.55
CA GLN A 16 8.14 -4.78 -4.00
C GLN A 16 7.35 -5.98 -4.54
N LEU A 17 6.36 -5.71 -5.39
CA LEU A 17 5.64 -6.67 -6.21
C LEU A 17 5.95 -6.45 -7.70
N SER A 18 6.65 -7.38 -8.33
CA SER A 18 6.85 -7.34 -9.78
C SER A 18 5.78 -8.16 -10.50
N LEU A 19 5.17 -7.58 -11.53
CA LEU A 19 4.09 -8.19 -12.30
C LEU A 19 4.46 -8.32 -13.78
N PHE A 20 4.42 -9.54 -14.29
CA PHE A 20 4.61 -9.86 -15.70
C PHE A 20 3.30 -10.36 -16.29
N ILE A 21 2.82 -9.71 -17.35
CA ILE A 21 1.54 -9.99 -17.97
C ILE A 21 1.81 -10.63 -19.35
N ALA A 22 1.28 -11.82 -19.55
CA ALA A 22 1.25 -12.50 -20.84
C ALA A 22 -0.20 -12.75 -21.27
N LYS A 23 -0.43 -13.04 -22.55
CA LYS A 23 -1.79 -13.21 -23.12
C LYS A 23 -2.70 -14.23 -22.41
N LYS A 24 -2.13 -15.15 -21.62
CA LYS A 24 -2.89 -16.25 -20.96
C LYS A 24 -2.52 -16.47 -19.49
N PHE A 25 -1.53 -15.75 -18.97
CA PHE A 25 -1.12 -15.90 -17.58
C PHE A 25 -0.46 -14.61 -17.07
N ILE A 26 -0.39 -14.51 -15.75
CA ILE A 26 0.32 -13.44 -15.04
C ILE A 26 1.32 -14.11 -14.10
N VAL A 27 2.51 -13.55 -13.99
CA VAL A 27 3.52 -13.96 -13.01
C VAL A 27 3.75 -12.79 -12.04
N THR A 28 3.57 -13.08 -10.75
CA THR A 28 3.86 -12.19 -9.63
C THR A 28 5.16 -12.64 -8.96
N ILE A 29 6.08 -11.71 -8.72
CA ILE A 29 7.33 -11.96 -7.99
C ILE A 29 7.39 -11.00 -6.80
N HIS A 30 7.56 -11.56 -5.61
CA HIS A 30 7.58 -10.83 -4.34
C HIS A 30 8.31 -11.64 -3.27
N ASP A 31 8.97 -10.96 -2.33
CA ASP A 31 9.74 -11.60 -1.25
C ASP A 31 8.88 -11.92 -0.03
N LYS A 32 7.97 -11.00 0.36
CA LYS A 32 7.02 -11.20 1.46
C LYS A 32 5.66 -11.68 0.94
N VAL A 33 4.78 -12.15 1.83
CA VAL A 33 3.42 -12.57 1.45
C VAL A 33 2.55 -11.33 1.22
N PHE A 34 1.85 -11.28 0.08
CA PHE A 34 0.90 -10.21 -0.26
C PHE A 34 -0.54 -10.72 -0.08
N PRO A 35 -1.28 -10.30 0.97
CA PRO A 35 -2.67 -10.69 1.18
C PRO A 35 -3.59 -10.36 -0.01
N GLN A 36 -3.32 -9.26 -0.70
CA GLN A 36 -4.08 -8.78 -1.86
C GLN A 36 -4.04 -9.80 -3.02
N LEU A 37 -2.90 -10.48 -3.19
CA LEU A 37 -2.77 -11.56 -4.18
C LEU A 37 -3.59 -12.80 -3.78
N GLU A 38 -3.73 -13.08 -2.48
CA GLU A 38 -4.60 -14.16 -2.00
C GLU A 38 -6.07 -13.86 -2.26
N GLU A 39 -6.52 -12.62 -2.05
CA GLU A 39 -7.90 -12.25 -2.36
C GLU A 39 -8.22 -12.42 -3.85
N SER A 40 -7.35 -11.90 -4.71
CA SER A 40 -7.42 -12.09 -6.16
C SER A 40 -7.47 -13.59 -6.54
N ARG A 41 -6.64 -14.42 -5.90
CA ARG A 41 -6.59 -15.88 -6.12
C ARG A 41 -7.85 -16.60 -5.63
N ILE A 42 -8.45 -16.18 -4.52
CA ILE A 42 -9.73 -16.70 -4.03
C ILE A 42 -10.86 -16.36 -5.02
N ARG A 43 -10.91 -15.12 -5.52
CA ARG A 43 -11.93 -14.68 -6.49
C ARG A 43 -11.83 -15.46 -7.81
N LEU A 44 -10.61 -15.73 -8.29
CA LEU A 44 -10.35 -16.63 -9.41
C LEU A 44 -10.83 -18.06 -9.15
N ARG A 45 -10.53 -18.64 -7.99
CA ARG A 45 -10.94 -20.02 -7.62
C ARG A 45 -12.46 -20.17 -7.52
N LYS A 46 -13.16 -19.13 -7.08
CA LYS A 46 -14.63 -19.08 -7.07
C LYS A 46 -15.25 -19.01 -8.46
N LYS A 47 -14.44 -19.01 -9.53
CA LYS A 47 -14.86 -18.89 -10.93
C LYS A 47 -15.75 -17.67 -11.16
N ASP A 48 -15.37 -16.53 -10.58
CA ASP A 48 -16.08 -15.29 -10.85
C ASP A 48 -16.19 -15.09 -12.38
N PRO A 49 -17.41 -15.09 -12.95
CA PRO A 49 -17.61 -15.00 -14.38
C PRO A 49 -17.03 -13.73 -14.99
N ARG A 50 -16.88 -12.66 -14.20
CA ARG A 50 -16.28 -11.40 -14.64
C ARG A 50 -14.78 -11.57 -14.85
N LEU A 51 -14.07 -12.17 -13.89
CA LEU A 51 -12.62 -12.42 -14.00
C LEU A 51 -12.30 -13.41 -15.13
N LEU A 52 -13.13 -14.44 -15.31
CA LEU A 52 -12.90 -15.47 -16.34
C LEU A 52 -13.18 -14.98 -17.77
N LYS A 53 -14.13 -14.04 -17.95
CA LYS A 53 -14.46 -13.50 -19.28
C LYS A 53 -13.57 -12.36 -19.73
N SER A 54 -12.98 -11.62 -18.80
CA SER A 54 -12.26 -10.37 -19.09
C SER A 54 -10.77 -10.56 -19.40
N GLY A 55 -10.26 -11.81 -19.37
CA GLY A 55 -8.90 -12.13 -19.77
C GLY A 55 -7.82 -11.68 -18.78
N THR A 56 -6.55 -11.82 -19.19
CA THR A 56 -5.39 -11.53 -18.35
C THR A 56 -5.22 -10.05 -18.03
N ASP A 57 -5.62 -9.18 -18.94
CA ASP A 57 -5.42 -7.73 -18.77
C ASP A 57 -6.30 -7.19 -17.66
N PHE A 58 -7.54 -7.69 -17.57
CA PHE A 58 -8.45 -7.37 -16.48
C PHE A 58 -8.00 -7.97 -15.15
N LEU A 59 -7.46 -9.19 -15.15
CA LEU A 59 -6.89 -9.75 -13.92
C LEU A 59 -5.71 -8.92 -13.41
N ALA A 60 -4.86 -8.41 -14.31
CA ALA A 60 -3.76 -7.52 -13.93
C ALA A 60 -4.28 -6.21 -13.35
N TYR A 61 -5.31 -5.61 -13.98
CA TYR A 61 -6.00 -4.45 -13.45
C TYR A 61 -6.52 -4.72 -12.03
N THR A 62 -7.25 -5.81 -11.82
CA THR A 62 -7.83 -6.17 -10.52
C THR A 62 -6.78 -6.37 -9.44
N ILE A 63 -5.64 -6.99 -9.76
CA ILE A 63 -4.52 -7.13 -8.81
C ILE A 63 -3.94 -5.77 -8.43
N LEU A 64 -3.80 -4.88 -9.40
CA LEU A 64 -3.30 -3.52 -9.15
C LEU A 64 -4.29 -2.68 -8.36
N ASP A 65 -5.59 -2.83 -8.63
CA ASP A 65 -6.69 -2.16 -7.92
C ASP A 65 -6.70 -2.57 -6.43
N ASP A 66 -6.68 -3.88 -6.13
CA ASP A 66 -6.58 -4.36 -4.75
C ASP A 66 -5.32 -3.83 -4.04
N LEU A 67 -4.21 -3.73 -4.77
CA LEU A 67 -2.95 -3.23 -4.23
C LEU A 67 -3.01 -1.72 -3.96
N VAL A 68 -3.60 -0.93 -4.86
CA VAL A 68 -3.85 0.49 -4.64
C VAL A 68 -4.81 0.69 -3.46
N ASP A 69 -5.87 -0.11 -3.37
CA ASP A 69 -6.84 -0.03 -2.28
C ASP A 69 -6.22 -0.30 -0.91
N SER A 70 -5.19 -1.15 -0.86
CA SER A 70 -4.45 -1.44 0.37
C SER A 70 -3.69 -0.22 0.94
N TYR A 71 -3.50 0.84 0.16
CA TYR A 71 -2.87 2.08 0.64
C TYR A 71 -3.82 2.98 1.43
N PHE A 72 -5.14 2.94 1.19
CA PHE A 72 -6.08 3.85 1.86
C PHE A 72 -6.04 3.74 3.40
N PRO A 73 -6.06 2.55 4.01
CA PRO A 73 -5.96 2.43 5.46
C PRO A 73 -4.66 3.01 6.03
N HIS A 74 -3.56 2.97 5.27
CA HIS A 74 -2.28 3.54 5.68
C HIS A 74 -2.30 5.07 5.60
N HIS A 75 -2.93 5.61 4.55
CA HIS A 75 -3.14 7.05 4.41
C HIS A 75 -4.01 7.60 5.55
N ASP A 76 -5.14 6.97 5.84
CA ASP A 76 -6.04 7.40 6.93
C ASP A 76 -5.34 7.37 8.28
N ARG A 77 -4.49 6.35 8.51
CA ARG A 77 -3.69 6.27 9.74
C ARG A 77 -2.66 7.40 9.82
N LEU A 78 -1.99 7.74 8.72
CA LEU A 78 -1.06 8.87 8.69
C LEU A 78 -1.79 10.19 8.99
N GLN A 79 -2.97 10.39 8.41
CA GLN A 79 -3.79 11.58 8.66
C GLN A 79 -4.13 11.69 10.15
N ASN A 80 -4.60 10.61 10.77
CA ASN A 80 -4.93 10.61 12.20
C ASN A 80 -3.71 10.97 13.07
N ILE A 81 -2.50 10.49 12.74
CA ILE A 81 -1.32 10.84 13.53
C ILE A 81 -0.93 12.31 13.33
N VAL A 82 -1.09 12.84 12.12
CA VAL A 82 -0.90 14.28 11.87
C VAL A 82 -1.86 15.10 12.73
N ASP A 83 -3.14 14.74 12.74
CA ASP A 83 -4.16 15.45 13.51
C ASP A 83 -3.86 15.41 15.03
N GLU A 84 -3.44 14.24 15.56
CA GLU A 84 -3.02 14.11 16.96
C GLU A 84 -1.79 14.97 17.30
N LEU A 85 -0.86 15.13 16.36
CA LEU A 85 0.32 15.96 16.54
C LEU A 85 -0.02 17.45 16.48
N GLU A 86 -0.95 17.86 15.62
CA GLU A 86 -1.46 19.22 15.58
C GLU A 86 -2.18 19.57 16.90
N GLU A 87 -3.01 18.67 17.42
CA GLU A 87 -3.68 18.88 18.71
C GLU A 87 -2.67 19.03 19.85
N LYS A 88 -1.65 18.16 19.92
CA LYS A 88 -0.56 18.27 20.90
C LYS A 88 0.25 19.56 20.75
N ALA A 89 0.50 20.01 19.51
CA ALA A 89 1.22 21.25 19.23
C ALA A 89 0.46 22.50 19.68
N LEU A 90 -0.87 22.49 19.53
CA LEU A 90 -1.75 23.58 19.97
C LEU A 90 -1.95 23.57 21.49
N ALA A 91 -1.98 22.39 22.12
CA ALA A 91 -2.18 22.24 23.56
C ALA A 91 -0.93 22.58 24.39
N GLU A 92 0.27 22.20 23.93
CA GLU A 92 1.53 22.47 24.62
C GLU A 92 2.63 22.92 23.62
N PRO A 93 2.94 24.22 23.51
CA PRO A 93 4.01 24.72 22.67
C PRO A 93 5.37 24.48 23.35
N VAL A 94 5.77 23.21 23.48
CA VAL A 94 7.04 22.80 24.06
C VAL A 94 7.94 22.22 22.97
N ARG A 95 9.26 22.43 23.09
CA ARG A 95 10.29 22.03 22.11
C ARG A 95 10.22 20.56 21.63
N GLU A 96 9.59 19.66 22.37
CA GLU A 96 9.40 18.26 21.98
C GLU A 96 8.48 18.12 20.75
N THR A 97 7.42 18.94 20.64
CA THR A 97 6.48 18.87 19.52
C THR A 97 7.15 19.16 18.18
N ALA A 98 8.14 20.07 18.17
CA ALA A 98 8.92 20.38 16.98
C ALA A 98 9.78 19.20 16.50
N ASN A 99 10.31 18.38 17.42
CA ASN A 99 11.06 17.16 17.07
C ASN A 99 10.13 16.10 16.47
N THR A 100 8.93 15.93 17.01
CA THR A 100 7.95 14.96 16.50
C THR A 100 7.44 15.35 15.12
N ILE A 101 7.14 16.64 14.88
CA ILE A 101 6.81 17.16 13.55
C ILE A 101 7.97 16.94 12.55
N HIS A 102 9.22 17.12 13.00
CA HIS A 102 10.39 16.86 12.16
C HIS A 102 10.57 15.38 11.80
N GLN A 103 10.25 14.47 12.72
CA GLN A 103 10.26 13.03 12.47
C GLN A 103 9.19 12.66 11.43
N PHE A 104 7.95 13.11 11.62
CA PHE A 104 6.85 12.89 10.69
C PHE A 104 7.11 13.43 9.29
N ARG A 105 7.74 14.61 9.20
CA ARG A 105 8.13 15.20 7.91
C ARG A 105 9.19 14.37 7.19
N ARG A 106 10.11 13.72 7.91
CA ARG A 106 11.06 12.77 7.31
C ARG A 106 10.34 11.53 6.80
N ASP A 107 9.43 10.97 7.56
CA ASP A 107 8.69 9.76 7.20
C ASP A 107 7.81 10.00 5.95
N LEU A 108 7.15 11.16 5.87
CA LEU A 108 6.40 11.58 4.68
C LEU A 108 7.30 11.83 3.46
N LEU A 109 8.52 12.36 3.66
CA LEU A 109 9.47 12.57 2.57
C LEU A 109 10.00 11.25 2.01
N ILE A 110 10.20 10.25 2.86
CA ILE A 110 10.59 8.90 2.44
C ILE A 110 9.46 8.28 1.61
N LEU A 111 8.22 8.30 2.12
CA LEU A 111 7.04 7.82 1.39
C LEU A 111 6.87 8.47 0.01
N ARG A 112 7.10 9.78 -0.10
CA ARG A 112 6.99 10.51 -1.38
C ARG A 112 8.11 10.18 -2.37
N ASN A 113 9.31 9.85 -1.90
CA ASN A 113 10.44 9.56 -2.78
C ASN A 113 10.46 8.09 -3.24
N ASP A 114 9.80 7.18 -2.51
CA ASP A 114 9.75 5.75 -2.80
C ASP A 114 8.49 5.29 -3.56
N LEU A 115 7.46 6.15 -3.65
CA LEU A 115 6.29 6.03 -4.56
C LEU A 115 6.60 6.60 -5.95
#